data_AF-A0A524J355-F1
#
_entry.id   AF-A0A524J355-F1
#
_cell.length_a   1.000
_cell.length_b   1.000
_cell.length_c   1.000
_cell.angle_alpha   90.00
_cell.angle_beta   90.00
_cell.angle_gamma   90.00
#
_symmetry.space_group_name_H-M   'P 1'
#
loop_
_entity.id
_entity.type
_entity.pdbx_description
1 polymer ?
#
loop_
_entity_poly.entity_id
_entity_poly.type
_entity_poly.pdbx_seq_one_letter_code
_entity_poly.pdbx_strand_id
1 'polypeptide(L)'
;MQYGRFSEDAREYIITRPDTPTPWMNYISNLRGYCGIVSQTGGGFSFHQDPRERRITKYRYNNVPVDRPGRYFYLKDMDTGEFWSPTWQPVMKDMDSYECRHGQGYTVITSAYQGIGHETSYFVPQEDDCEVWRLKIANHTKQTRRLSIIPYSEFTFWSEPESRNIQWSLHLTRCSYADGMIL
;
A
#
# COMPACT_ATOMS: atom_id res chain seq x y z
N MET A 1 -23.88 -11.09 3.36
CA MET A 1 -23.21 -10.27 2.34
C MET A 1 -21.84 -10.87 2.09
N GLN A 2 -21.42 -11.02 0.83
CA GLN A 2 -20.11 -11.57 0.45
C GLN A 2 -19.20 -10.42 -0.02
N TYR A 3 -17.94 -10.43 0.43
CA TYR A 3 -16.94 -9.42 0.07
C TYR A 3 -15.89 -9.96 -0.92
N GLY A 4 -15.92 -11.26 -1.18
CA GLY A 4 -14.92 -11.92 -2.01
C GLY A 4 -15.22 -13.40 -2.22
N ARG A 5 -14.34 -14.05 -2.98
CA ARG A 5 -14.38 -15.47 -3.36
C ARG A 5 -12.96 -15.97 -3.63
N PHE A 6 -12.75 -17.27 -3.60
CA PHE A 6 -11.51 -17.86 -4.11
C PHE A 6 -11.47 -17.77 -5.65
N SER A 7 -10.28 -17.66 -6.22
CA SER A 7 -10.06 -17.90 -7.64
C SER A 7 -10.38 -19.35 -8.01
N GLU A 8 -10.60 -19.62 -9.30
CA GLU A 8 -10.94 -20.97 -9.78
C GLU A 8 -9.84 -22.00 -9.49
N ASP A 9 -8.57 -21.58 -9.51
CA ASP A 9 -7.41 -22.41 -9.17
C ASP A 9 -7.10 -22.45 -7.66
N ALA A 10 -7.89 -21.74 -6.84
CA ALA A 10 -7.76 -21.57 -5.40
C ALA A 10 -6.39 -21.03 -4.92
N ARG A 11 -5.63 -20.36 -5.79
CA ARG A 11 -4.34 -19.75 -5.45
C ARG A 11 -4.42 -18.32 -4.97
N GLU A 12 -5.56 -17.66 -5.22
CA GLU A 12 -5.82 -16.30 -4.80
C GLU A 12 -7.16 -16.22 -4.07
N TYR A 13 -7.24 -15.27 -3.15
CA TYR A 13 -8.52 -14.79 -2.63
C TYR A 13 -8.84 -13.42 -3.25
N ILE A 14 -9.98 -13.34 -3.92
CA ILE A 14 -10.44 -12.17 -4.68
C ILE A 14 -11.46 -11.40 -3.83
N ILE A 15 -11.13 -10.17 -3.49
CA ILE A 15 -11.96 -9.23 -2.73
C ILE A 15 -12.55 -8.22 -3.73
N THR A 16 -13.86 -8.16 -3.87
CA THR A 16 -14.53 -7.38 -4.93
C THR A 16 -14.98 -5.98 -4.51
N ARG A 17 -14.80 -5.64 -3.23
CA ARG A 17 -15.11 -4.32 -2.69
C ARG A 17 -14.16 -3.98 -1.55
N PRO A 18 -13.71 -2.72 -1.44
CA PRO A 18 -12.61 -2.36 -0.54
C PRO A 18 -13.04 -2.19 0.93
N ASP A 19 -14.31 -1.94 1.17
CA ASP A 19 -14.96 -1.62 2.45
C ASP A 19 -15.34 -2.88 3.24
N THR A 20 -14.40 -3.82 3.37
CA THR A 20 -14.58 -5.00 4.23
C THR A 20 -14.79 -4.57 5.69
N PRO A 21 -15.51 -5.37 6.52
CA PRO A 21 -15.84 -4.98 7.91
C PRO A 21 -14.60 -4.76 8.79
N THR A 22 -13.52 -5.46 8.46
CA THR A 22 -12.18 -5.29 9.02
C THR A 22 -11.15 -5.40 7.89
N PRO A 23 -9.95 -4.83 8.05
CA PRO A 23 -8.88 -5.01 7.07
C PRO A 23 -8.52 -6.48 6.91
N TRP A 24 -8.53 -6.96 5.68
CA TRP A 24 -8.11 -8.31 5.31
C TRP A 24 -6.67 -8.22 4.83
N MET A 25 -5.79 -8.97 5.49
CA MET A 25 -4.34 -8.84 5.35
C MET A 25 -3.76 -10.03 4.59
N ASN A 26 -2.69 -9.76 3.86
CA ASN A 26 -1.80 -10.75 3.29
C ASN A 26 -0.36 -10.51 3.74
N TYR A 27 0.46 -11.55 3.62
CA TYR A 27 1.90 -11.50 3.89
C TYR A 27 2.68 -11.56 2.58
N ILE A 28 3.64 -10.64 2.45
CA ILE A 28 4.64 -10.64 1.38
C ILE A 28 6.02 -10.77 2.03
N SER A 29 6.78 -11.81 1.70
CA SER A 29 8.05 -12.07 2.38
C SER A 29 8.99 -12.90 1.52
N ASN A 30 10.27 -12.89 1.88
CA ASN A 30 11.30 -13.76 1.32
C ASN A 30 12.02 -14.54 2.44
N LEU A 31 12.91 -15.45 2.05
CA LEU A 31 13.69 -16.26 3.01
C LEU A 31 14.87 -15.49 3.63
N ARG A 32 15.18 -14.30 3.11
CA ARG A 32 16.31 -13.47 3.59
C ARG A 32 15.97 -12.68 4.85
N GLY A 33 14.68 -12.38 5.04
CA GLY A 33 14.15 -11.82 6.26
C GLY A 33 13.22 -10.63 6.07
N TYR A 34 13.06 -10.12 4.85
CA TYR A 34 12.10 -9.05 4.60
C TYR A 34 10.66 -9.60 4.69
N CYS A 35 9.80 -8.91 5.44
CA CYS A 35 8.39 -9.23 5.56
C CYS A 35 7.53 -7.96 5.55
N GLY A 36 6.46 -7.99 4.77
CA GLY A 36 5.42 -6.97 4.69
C GLY A 36 4.05 -7.57 4.97
N ILE A 37 3.26 -6.85 5.76
CA ILE A 37 1.83 -7.11 5.96
C ILE A 37 1.08 -6.07 5.15
N VAL A 38 0.26 -6.52 4.19
CA VAL A 38 -0.45 -5.65 3.23
C VAL A 38 -1.93 -5.94 3.28
N SER A 39 -2.73 -4.91 3.52
CA SER A 39 -4.19 -5.05 3.49
C SER A 39 -4.75 -5.03 2.08
N GLN A 40 -6.04 -5.34 1.97
CA GLN A 40 -6.81 -5.20 0.74
C GLN A 40 -6.92 -3.76 0.23
N THR A 41 -6.44 -2.75 0.99
CA THR A 41 -6.47 -1.31 0.62
C THR A 41 -5.08 -0.66 0.65
N GLY A 42 -4.03 -1.46 0.71
CA GLY A 42 -2.62 -1.00 0.72
C GLY A 42 -2.12 -0.55 2.10
N GLY A 43 -2.90 -0.74 3.17
CA GLY A 43 -2.48 -0.52 4.55
C GLY A 43 -1.50 -1.58 5.06
N GLY A 44 -1.04 -1.40 6.30
CA GLY A 44 -0.08 -2.28 6.96
C GLY A 44 1.35 -1.74 6.96
N PHE A 45 2.31 -2.59 7.31
CA PHE A 45 3.73 -2.20 7.47
C PHE A 45 4.70 -3.31 7.07
N SER A 46 5.98 -2.97 7.01
CA SER A 46 7.07 -3.89 6.70
C SER A 46 8.17 -3.85 7.77
N PHE A 47 8.90 -4.94 7.89
CA PHE A 47 10.00 -5.14 8.83
C PHE A 47 11.01 -6.13 8.27
N HIS A 48 12.22 -6.13 8.83
CA HIS A 48 13.28 -7.07 8.46
C HIS A 48 13.68 -7.94 9.65
N GLN A 49 13.39 -9.25 9.57
CA GLN A 49 13.62 -10.29 10.57
C GLN A 49 12.80 -10.15 11.86
N ASP A 50 12.82 -8.98 12.50
CA ASP A 50 12.14 -8.74 13.78
C ASP A 50 11.06 -7.65 13.64
N PRO A 51 9.77 -7.96 13.84
CA PRO A 51 8.66 -7.00 13.70
C PRO A 51 8.57 -5.94 14.81
N ARG A 52 9.32 -6.13 15.90
CA ARG A 52 9.41 -5.21 17.05
C ARG A 52 10.63 -4.31 16.92
N GLU A 53 11.80 -4.88 16.68
CA GLU A 53 13.07 -4.15 16.75
C GLU A 53 13.56 -3.64 15.39
N ARG A 54 13.03 -4.20 14.28
CA ARG A 54 13.50 -3.93 12.91
C ARG A 54 12.37 -3.57 11.96
N ARG A 55 11.43 -2.79 12.45
CA ARG A 55 10.34 -2.26 11.63
C ARG A 55 10.87 -1.19 10.68
N ILE A 56 10.35 -1.16 9.46
CA ILE A 56 10.74 -0.23 8.39
C ILE A 56 9.68 0.87 8.26
N THR A 57 8.41 0.49 8.11
CA THR A 57 7.29 1.42 7.97
C THR A 57 6.36 1.36 9.18
N LYS A 58 5.72 2.48 9.52
CA LYS A 58 4.82 2.56 10.67
C LYS A 58 3.49 1.88 10.42
N TYR A 59 2.81 1.50 11.49
CA TYR A 59 1.40 1.11 11.45
C TYR A 59 0.71 1.39 12.78
N ARG A 60 -0.41 2.12 12.73
CA ARG A 60 -1.20 2.44 13.93
C ARG A 60 -2.26 1.37 14.11
N TYR A 61 -2.04 0.49 15.07
CA TYR A 61 -3.05 -0.50 15.48
C TYR A 61 -4.29 0.19 16.04
N ASN A 62 -5.48 -0.35 15.72
CA ASN A 62 -6.77 0.16 16.16
C ASN A 62 -6.98 1.67 15.88
N ASN A 63 -6.43 2.15 14.76
CA ASN A 63 -6.57 3.54 14.34
C ASN A 63 -8.02 3.86 13.94
N VAL A 64 -8.36 5.15 13.90
CA VAL A 64 -9.66 5.65 13.44
C VAL A 64 -9.45 6.68 12.32
N PRO A 65 -9.78 6.37 11.05
CA PRO A 65 -10.19 5.04 10.55
C PRO A 65 -9.03 4.03 10.62
N VAL A 66 -9.40 2.75 10.62
CA VAL A 66 -8.45 1.62 10.67
C VAL A 66 -7.56 1.56 9.43
N ASP A 67 -6.49 0.77 9.50
CA ASP A 67 -5.64 0.40 8.36
C ASP A 67 -4.71 1.50 7.83
N ARG A 68 -4.11 2.28 8.74
CA ARG A 68 -3.20 3.39 8.39
C ARG A 68 -2.00 3.49 9.33
N PRO A 69 -0.86 4.02 8.87
CA PRO A 69 -0.53 4.32 7.46
C PRO A 69 -0.29 3.03 6.64
N GLY A 70 0.16 3.21 5.40
CA GLY A 70 0.36 2.13 4.44
C GLY A 70 1.20 2.57 3.26
N ARG A 71 0.92 1.95 2.11
CA ARG A 71 1.71 1.96 0.89
C ARG A 71 0.95 2.63 -0.24
N TYR A 72 0.89 3.94 -0.18
CA TYR A 72 -0.09 4.67 -0.97
C TYR A 72 0.54 5.31 -2.21
N PHE A 73 -0.21 5.30 -3.29
CA PHE A 73 -0.03 6.24 -4.39
C PHE A 73 -1.20 7.21 -4.34
N TYR A 74 -0.91 8.50 -4.45
CA TYR A 74 -1.92 9.52 -4.72
C TYR A 74 -1.81 9.90 -6.19
N LEU A 75 -2.92 9.85 -6.90
CA LEU A 75 -3.02 10.37 -8.25
C LEU A 75 -3.78 11.68 -8.18
N LYS A 76 -3.27 12.69 -8.89
CA LYS A 76 -3.92 13.98 -9.05
C LYS A 76 -4.03 14.33 -10.51
N ASP A 77 -5.24 14.59 -10.96
CA ASP A 77 -5.49 15.20 -12.26
C ASP A 77 -5.09 16.68 -12.19
N MET A 78 -4.14 17.07 -13.04
CA MET A 78 -3.58 18.43 -13.05
C MET A 78 -4.47 19.43 -13.79
N ASP A 79 -5.42 18.95 -14.59
CA ASP A 79 -6.38 19.78 -15.32
C ASP A 79 -7.58 20.13 -14.44
N THR A 80 -8.09 19.17 -13.66
CA THR A 80 -9.26 19.38 -12.78
C THR A 80 -8.89 19.68 -11.33
N GLY A 81 -7.69 19.30 -10.89
CA GLY A 81 -7.26 19.36 -9.49
C GLY A 81 -7.77 18.22 -8.61
N GLU A 82 -8.61 17.33 -9.15
CA GLU A 82 -9.13 16.17 -8.42
C GLU A 82 -8.02 15.16 -8.08
N PHE A 83 -8.16 14.49 -6.95
CA PHE A 83 -7.21 13.46 -6.51
C PHE A 83 -7.91 12.25 -5.89
N TRP A 84 -7.26 11.10 -6.00
CA TRP A 84 -7.74 9.82 -5.49
C TRP A 84 -6.56 8.89 -5.16
N SER A 85 -6.88 7.76 -4.52
CA SER A 85 -5.93 6.68 -4.25
C SER A 85 -6.34 5.44 -5.04
N PRO A 86 -5.44 4.82 -5.84
CA PRO A 86 -5.75 3.61 -6.59
C PRO A 86 -6.22 2.45 -5.71
N THR A 87 -5.77 2.42 -4.45
CA THR A 87 -6.09 1.36 -3.48
C THR A 87 -7.30 1.68 -2.60
N TRP A 88 -8.16 2.61 -3.04
CA TRP A 88 -9.30 3.16 -2.29
C TRP A 88 -8.88 3.97 -1.07
N GLN A 89 -8.30 3.35 -0.03
CA GLN A 89 -7.68 4.10 1.06
C GLN A 89 -6.39 4.80 0.58
N PRO A 90 -6.01 5.94 1.17
CA PRO A 90 -6.69 6.63 2.28
C PRO A 90 -7.76 7.66 1.85
N VAL A 91 -7.87 8.00 0.56
CA VAL A 91 -8.79 9.06 0.09
C VAL A 91 -10.26 8.61 0.08
N MET A 92 -10.51 7.32 -0.19
CA MET A 92 -11.82 6.66 -0.14
C MET A 92 -12.86 7.29 -1.09
N LYS A 93 -12.44 7.64 -2.31
CA LYS A 93 -13.37 8.02 -3.38
C LYS A 93 -14.26 6.83 -3.74
N ASP A 94 -15.43 7.13 -4.27
CA ASP A 94 -16.30 6.14 -4.88
C ASP A 94 -15.69 5.73 -6.23
N MET A 95 -15.21 4.49 -6.31
CA MET A 95 -14.43 3.99 -7.45
C MET A 95 -15.36 3.38 -8.50
N ASP A 96 -15.06 3.55 -9.78
CA ASP A 96 -15.83 2.95 -10.87
C ASP A 96 -15.79 1.41 -10.80
N SER A 97 -14.65 0.87 -10.34
CA SER A 97 -14.46 -0.56 -10.06
C SER A 97 -13.35 -0.78 -9.04
N TYR A 98 -13.40 -1.91 -8.35
CA TYR A 98 -12.39 -2.34 -7.38
C TYR A 98 -12.28 -3.86 -7.31
N GLU A 99 -11.07 -4.37 -7.29
CA GLU A 99 -10.75 -5.77 -7.00
C GLU A 99 -9.38 -5.86 -6.34
N CYS A 100 -9.27 -6.57 -5.21
CA CYS A 100 -7.99 -6.92 -4.61
C CYS A 100 -7.81 -8.44 -4.64
N ARG A 101 -6.65 -8.90 -5.12
CA ARG A 101 -6.25 -10.30 -5.16
C ARG A 101 -5.09 -10.50 -4.21
N HIS A 102 -5.33 -11.28 -3.17
CA HIS A 102 -4.27 -11.79 -2.30
C HIS A 102 -3.82 -13.15 -2.82
N GLY A 103 -2.59 -13.22 -3.31
CA GLY A 103 -1.93 -14.46 -3.71
C GLY A 103 -0.83 -14.85 -2.73
N GLN A 104 -0.11 -15.92 -3.03
CA GLN A 104 1.00 -16.39 -2.20
C GLN A 104 2.23 -15.49 -2.37
N GLY A 105 2.51 -14.64 -1.37
CA GLY A 105 3.67 -13.75 -1.37
C GLY A 105 3.50 -12.46 -2.19
N TYR A 106 2.29 -12.18 -2.69
CA TYR A 106 1.97 -10.94 -3.39
C TYR A 106 0.52 -10.51 -3.20
N THR A 107 0.27 -9.22 -3.42
CA THR A 107 -1.08 -8.64 -3.49
C THR A 107 -1.19 -7.78 -4.74
N VAL A 108 -2.30 -7.90 -5.47
CA VAL A 108 -2.62 -7.03 -6.62
C VAL A 108 -3.95 -6.34 -6.39
N ILE A 109 -3.98 -5.02 -6.50
CA ILE A 109 -5.20 -4.21 -6.41
C ILE A 109 -5.45 -3.56 -7.77
N THR A 110 -6.58 -3.91 -8.38
CA THR A 110 -7.05 -3.34 -9.64
C THR A 110 -8.25 -2.44 -9.35
N SER A 111 -8.26 -1.24 -9.91
CA SER A 111 -9.37 -0.30 -9.72
C SER A 111 -9.48 0.67 -10.87
N ALA A 112 -10.61 1.36 -10.97
CA ALA A 112 -10.77 2.46 -11.92
C ALA A 112 -11.46 3.65 -11.28
N TYR A 113 -11.09 4.85 -11.73
CA TYR A 113 -11.73 6.10 -11.34
C TYR A 113 -11.71 7.09 -12.50
N GLN A 114 -12.88 7.64 -12.86
CA GLN A 114 -13.02 8.61 -13.95
C GLN A 114 -12.37 8.15 -15.27
N GLY A 115 -12.54 6.85 -15.59
CA GLY A 115 -11.98 6.24 -16.80
C GLY A 115 -10.46 6.07 -16.80
N ILE A 116 -9.79 6.27 -15.66
CA ILE A 116 -8.39 5.89 -15.44
C ILE A 116 -8.38 4.54 -14.73
N GLY A 117 -7.79 3.53 -15.36
CA GLY A 117 -7.55 2.21 -14.79
C GLY A 117 -6.21 2.14 -14.07
N HIS A 118 -6.17 1.38 -12.98
CA HIS A 118 -4.99 1.19 -12.13
C HIS A 118 -4.80 -0.29 -11.83
N GLU A 119 -3.54 -0.73 -11.81
CA GLU A 119 -3.13 -2.02 -11.25
C GLU A 119 -1.93 -1.74 -10.34
N THR A 120 -2.10 -1.96 -9.03
CA THR A 120 -1.04 -1.81 -8.04
C THR A 120 -0.64 -3.18 -7.51
N SER A 121 0.62 -3.57 -7.67
CA SER A 121 1.15 -4.84 -7.18
C SER A 121 2.16 -4.62 -6.06
N TYR A 122 2.06 -5.42 -5.00
CA TYR A 122 2.98 -5.44 -3.86
C TYR A 122 3.56 -6.84 -3.70
N PHE A 123 4.88 -6.96 -3.68
CA PHE A 123 5.57 -8.22 -3.43
C PHE A 123 7.00 -7.98 -2.96
N VAL A 124 7.63 -9.02 -2.44
CA VAL A 124 9.03 -9.04 -2.02
C VAL A 124 9.77 -10.00 -2.94
N PRO A 125 10.80 -9.56 -3.69
CA PRO A 125 11.61 -10.46 -4.50
C PRO A 125 12.31 -11.50 -3.63
N GLN A 126 12.52 -12.70 -4.18
CA GLN A 126 13.14 -13.80 -3.43
C GLN A 126 14.58 -13.49 -3.01
N GLU A 127 15.32 -12.77 -3.87
CA GLU A 127 16.76 -12.55 -3.72
C GLU A 127 17.13 -11.18 -3.15
N ASP A 128 16.16 -10.26 -3.01
CA ASP A 128 16.39 -8.89 -2.58
C ASP A 128 15.64 -8.54 -1.29
N ASP A 129 16.33 -7.88 -0.36
CA ASP A 129 15.75 -7.39 0.91
C ASP A 129 15.00 -6.06 0.72
N CYS A 130 14.09 -6.04 -0.25
CA CYS A 130 13.27 -4.89 -0.57
C CYS A 130 11.83 -5.29 -0.90
N GLU A 131 10.95 -4.30 -0.84
CA GLU A 131 9.59 -4.46 -1.31
C GLU A 131 9.37 -3.68 -2.59
N VAL A 132 8.75 -4.33 -3.57
CA VAL A 132 8.48 -3.72 -4.87
C VAL A 132 7.02 -3.31 -4.92
N TRP A 133 6.81 -2.02 -5.19
CA TRP A 133 5.48 -1.45 -5.48
C TRP A 133 5.42 -1.11 -6.96
N ARG A 134 4.59 -1.81 -7.71
CA ARG A 134 4.41 -1.56 -9.14
C ARG A 134 3.03 -0.98 -9.37
N LEU A 135 2.98 0.25 -9.86
CA LEU A 135 1.75 0.91 -10.31
C LEU A 135 1.72 0.95 -11.84
N LYS A 136 0.70 0.34 -12.46
CA LYS A 136 0.35 0.54 -13.86
C LYS A 136 -0.87 1.45 -13.95
N ILE A 137 -0.86 2.35 -14.93
CA ILE A 137 -1.96 3.28 -15.19
C ILE A 137 -2.36 3.16 -16.66
N ALA A 138 -3.66 3.11 -16.91
CA ALA A 138 -4.25 3.10 -18.24
C ALA A 138 -5.29 4.21 -18.36
N ASN A 139 -5.19 5.04 -19.40
CA ASN A 139 -6.21 6.03 -19.72
C ASN A 139 -7.21 5.42 -20.72
N HIS A 140 -8.44 5.18 -20.28
CA HIS A 140 -9.52 4.64 -21.13
C HIS A 140 -10.43 5.75 -21.69
N THR A 141 -10.11 7.01 -21.43
CA THR A 141 -10.86 8.15 -21.97
C THR A 141 -10.35 8.53 -23.36
N LYS A 142 -11.12 9.35 -24.09
CA LYS A 142 -10.71 9.92 -25.39
C LYS A 142 -9.81 11.15 -25.25
N GLN A 143 -9.62 11.66 -24.04
CA GLN A 143 -8.88 12.88 -23.78
C GLN A 143 -7.49 12.54 -23.24
N THR A 144 -6.49 13.36 -23.56
CA THR A 144 -5.19 13.26 -22.89
C THR A 144 -5.37 13.71 -21.44
N ARG A 145 -4.79 12.96 -20.50
CA ARG A 145 -4.93 13.22 -19.05
C ARG A 145 -3.55 13.51 -18.47
N ARG A 146 -3.39 14.66 -17.80
CA ARG A 146 -2.15 15.05 -17.13
C ARG A 146 -2.22 14.65 -15.67
N LEU A 147 -1.55 13.56 -15.31
CA LEU A 147 -1.60 13.00 -13.96
C LEU A 147 -0.28 13.24 -13.23
N SER A 148 -0.37 13.73 -11.98
CA SER A 148 0.73 13.68 -11.02
C SER A 148 0.57 12.45 -10.13
N ILE A 149 1.67 11.75 -9.87
CA ILE A 149 1.72 10.54 -9.04
C ILE A 149 2.62 10.83 -7.85
N ILE A 150 2.09 10.70 -6.64
CA ILE A 150 2.82 10.96 -5.41
C ILE A 150 2.82 9.67 -4.58
N PRO A 151 3.94 8.93 -4.50
CA PRO A 151 4.07 7.82 -3.57
C PRO A 151 4.17 8.33 -2.12
N TYR A 152 3.67 7.54 -1.18
CA TYR A 152 3.74 7.84 0.24
C TYR A 152 3.99 6.58 1.06
N SER A 153 4.92 6.72 2.01
CA SER A 153 5.12 5.80 3.12
C SER A 153 5.54 6.59 4.36
N GLU A 154 5.19 6.09 5.54
CA GLU A 154 5.64 6.66 6.81
C GLU A 154 6.69 5.73 7.42
N PHE A 155 7.96 6.16 7.44
CA PHE A 155 9.04 5.40 8.10
C PHE A 155 8.91 5.43 9.62
N THR A 156 9.40 4.36 10.24
CA THR A 156 9.44 4.22 11.70
C THR A 156 10.84 4.46 12.26
N PHE A 157 10.97 4.42 13.59
CA PHE A 157 12.20 4.65 14.33
C PHE A 157 12.88 3.33 14.72
N TRP A 158 12.81 2.32 13.84
CA TRP A 158 13.27 0.95 14.09
C TRP A 158 12.66 0.32 15.35
N SER A 159 13.42 0.28 16.44
CA SER A 159 13.08 -0.35 17.72
C SER A 159 12.28 0.54 18.67
N GLU A 160 12.22 1.85 18.42
CA GLU A 160 11.55 2.76 19.34
C GLU A 160 10.01 2.68 19.20
N PRO A 161 9.26 2.62 20.32
CA PRO A 161 7.81 2.55 20.25
C PRO A 161 7.24 3.83 19.60
N GLU A 162 6.52 3.66 18.50
CA GLU A 162 6.01 4.75 17.64
C GLU A 162 5.16 5.81 18.37
N SER A 163 4.55 5.44 19.51
CA SER A 163 3.66 6.28 20.31
C SER A 163 4.23 6.69 21.67
N ARG A 164 5.50 6.35 21.96
CA ARG A 164 6.16 6.68 23.23
C ARG A 164 7.54 7.25 22.95
N ASN A 165 8.14 7.85 23.98
CA ASN A 165 9.50 8.39 23.90
C ASN A 165 9.71 9.41 22.76
N ILE A 166 8.65 10.12 22.35
CA ILE A 166 8.69 11.06 21.21
C ILE A 166 9.65 12.24 21.42
N GLN A 167 9.96 12.56 22.68
CA GLN A 167 10.99 13.54 23.05
C GLN A 167 12.39 13.15 22.55
N TRP A 168 12.63 11.86 22.30
CA TRP A 168 13.88 11.33 21.77
C TRP A 168 13.74 10.85 20.34
N SER A 169 12.73 10.03 20.05
CA SER A 169 12.61 9.33 18.76
C SER A 169 12.48 10.29 17.57
N LEU A 170 11.89 11.47 17.75
CA LEU A 170 11.80 12.50 16.71
C LEU A 170 13.15 13.05 16.23
N HIS A 171 14.23 12.81 16.98
CA HIS A 171 15.57 13.30 16.66
C HIS A 171 16.50 12.20 16.11
N LEU A 172 16.02 10.96 15.97
CA LEU A 172 16.82 9.80 15.58
C LEU A 172 17.00 9.66 14.07
N THR A 173 15.97 9.94 13.29
CA THR A 173 15.99 9.74 11.84
C THR A 173 16.21 11.05 11.10
N ARG A 174 16.95 10.94 10.00
CA ARG A 174 17.08 11.99 8.99
C ARG A 174 16.66 11.39 7.66
N CYS A 175 16.23 12.27 6.76
CA CYS A 175 15.86 11.93 5.41
C CYS A 175 16.66 12.84 4.49
N SER A 176 17.28 12.23 3.49
CA SER A 176 18.02 12.92 2.44
C SER A 176 17.60 12.38 1.08
N TYR A 177 17.91 13.11 0.02
CA TYR A 177 17.59 12.70 -1.34
C TYR A 177 18.82 12.84 -2.21
N ALA A 178 19.20 11.75 -2.87
CA ALA A 178 20.32 11.68 -3.79
C ALA A 178 20.03 10.63 -4.87
N ASP A 179 20.40 10.92 -6.12
CA ASP A 179 20.34 9.97 -7.24
C ASP A 179 18.99 9.25 -7.42
N GLY A 180 17.88 9.96 -7.21
CA GLY A 180 16.55 9.37 -7.35
C GLY A 180 16.06 8.58 -6.14
N MET A 181 16.87 8.47 -5.09
CA MET A 181 16.58 7.69 -3.89
C MET A 181 16.37 8.59 -2.66
N ILE A 182 15.43 8.19 -1.81
CA ILE A 182 15.28 8.74 -0.46
C ILE A 182 16.14 7.87 0.46
N LEU A 183 17.08 8.49 1.18
CA LEU A 183 18.05 7.85 2.07
C LEU A 183 17.83 8.27 3.52
#